data_AF-A0A8S8YF44-F1
#
_entry.id   AF-A0A8S8YF44-F1
#
_cell.length_a   1.000
_cell.length_b   1.000
_cell.length_c   1.000
_cell.angle_alpha   90.00
_cell.angle_beta   90.00
_cell.angle_gamma   90.00
#
_symmetry.space_group_name_H-M   'P 1'
#
loop_
_entity.id
_entity.type
_entity.pdbx_description
1 polymer ?
#
loop_
_entity_poly.entity_id
_entity_poly.type
_entity_poly.pdbx_seq_one_letter_code
_entity_poly.pdbx_strand_id
1 'polypeptide(L)'
;MSTMESSKLMEMRWSRYCVMRFLQVHWMMFVKNFESSFQVVARHPSEMGALADLVDPSDTNLEGAVKALDAYGRTWNAVESTLEYDLEADLSGNTWSAINQDSCSSLEWLNRNNQLNIDIKQWHEITERGLMRSETALNFIDAEGQSYSADATTFDGIVGSDSASDLIEGILLPMHPVNLYDIFGLTVMEEGLTGEHEGWGWQIGSPDTIGGEDAIQIRMHHIKIGDCLGRAEMVIWAIPDQPLPAKQMVDISIDKSQKRSGCSLLESEAIDLTFPEGTFVTQYTLEQIDFKRGDDLLDWQQFYATRPMSSDGKPSTSSMVSWVTHLPDNSTVRPFTLEKAVSCVISDSDAFGAAQIALNGDGYVFAAKDDRSGLDPIWNLSWVSSVEAGWVRVTWPGGENCLNSGDGPLTGDEKPDHARNQIPQTYTLALLENRMLSSDRYPDLHPQIINNGQLQDDVQIGYSLVVPEENAVSDWLDDLGFLPDGQVTVYLERTWTEGNIEHSLRVGMDGESARMGGWVLTSTPV
;
A
#
# COMPACT_ATOMS: atom_id res chain seq x y z
N MET A 1 12.78 18.50 16.19
CA MET A 1 13.19 18.90 14.83
C MET A 1 14.58 18.34 14.58
N SER A 2 14.68 17.13 14.04
CA SER A 2 15.96 16.45 13.79
C SER A 2 16.31 16.57 12.31
N THR A 3 17.55 16.93 11.99
CA THR A 3 18.04 16.86 10.61
C THR A 3 19.17 15.86 10.63
N MET A 4 18.88 14.66 10.14
CA MET A 4 19.89 13.67 9.83
C MET A 4 20.34 14.00 8.38
N GLU A 5 21.62 13.87 8.05
CA GLU A 5 22.18 14.02 6.71
C GLU A 5 23.24 12.94 6.68
N SER A 6 23.12 12.01 5.76
CA SER A 6 24.13 10.99 5.57
C SER A 6 24.74 11.21 4.20
N SER A 7 26.01 10.89 4.03
CA SER A 7 26.61 10.72 2.71
C SER A 7 27.31 9.37 2.72
N LYS A 8 26.75 8.38 2.04
CA LYS A 8 27.36 7.05 1.94
C LYS A 8 26.85 6.28 0.73
N LEU A 9 27.75 5.51 0.12
CA LEU A 9 27.48 4.54 -0.93
C LEU A 9 26.64 3.38 -0.38
N MET A 10 25.42 3.22 -0.87
CA MET A 10 24.57 2.05 -0.69
C MET A 10 24.69 1.18 -1.94
N GLU A 11 25.34 0.01 -1.85
CA GLU A 11 25.53 -0.89 -2.99
C GLU A 11 24.49 -2.02 -2.91
N MET A 12 23.50 -2.03 -3.82
CA MET A 12 22.59 -3.18 -3.98
C MET A 12 23.13 -4.09 -5.08
N ARG A 13 23.13 -5.40 -4.85
CA ARG A 13 23.54 -6.41 -5.84
C ARG A 13 22.46 -7.47 -5.98
N TRP A 14 21.96 -7.68 -7.20
CA TRP A 14 21.15 -8.83 -7.58
C TRP A 14 21.97 -9.80 -8.43
N SER A 15 21.78 -11.11 -8.27
CA SER A 15 22.47 -12.11 -9.08
C SER A 15 21.50 -13.14 -9.67
N ARG A 16 21.52 -13.19 -11.02
CA ARG A 16 20.98 -14.16 -12.00
C ARG A 16 19.71 -13.76 -12.74
N TYR A 17 19.91 -13.57 -14.06
CA TYR A 17 19.17 -13.18 -15.31
C TYR A 17 18.95 -11.68 -15.69
N CYS A 18 18.50 -11.38 -16.91
CA CYS A 18 18.88 -10.13 -17.62
C CYS A 18 17.68 -9.38 -18.25
N VAL A 19 17.76 -8.04 -18.39
CA VAL A 19 16.65 -7.15 -18.81
C VAL A 19 16.72 -6.69 -20.26
N MET A 20 15.55 -6.36 -20.84
CA MET A 20 15.38 -5.56 -22.04
C MET A 20 14.27 -4.50 -21.87
N ARG A 21 14.43 -3.37 -22.57
CA ARG A 21 13.42 -2.33 -22.90
C ARG A 21 12.16 -2.94 -23.53
N PHE A 22 10.96 -2.47 -23.17
CA PHE A 22 9.76 -2.66 -23.99
C PHE A 22 8.84 -1.43 -23.99
N LEU A 23 8.34 -1.11 -25.19
CA LEU A 23 7.15 -0.28 -25.40
C LEU A 23 5.94 -0.89 -24.68
N GLN A 24 5.15 -0.01 -24.08
CA GLN A 24 3.71 -0.11 -23.83
C GLN A 24 3.17 -1.34 -23.07
N VAL A 25 2.61 -1.02 -21.90
CA VAL A 25 1.63 -1.75 -21.08
C VAL A 25 2.20 -2.87 -20.18
N HIS A 26 2.00 -2.68 -18.87
CA HIS A 26 2.35 -3.53 -17.72
C HIS A 26 3.78 -3.37 -17.16
N TRP A 27 3.86 -2.58 -16.08
CA TRP A 27 5.04 -2.39 -15.26
C TRP A 27 5.31 -3.63 -14.38
N MET A 28 6.38 -4.37 -14.71
CA MET A 28 7.19 -5.10 -13.73
C MET A 28 8.59 -5.30 -14.34
N MET A 29 9.54 -4.41 -13.98
CA MET A 29 10.95 -4.56 -14.37
C MET A 29 11.58 -5.70 -13.56
N PHE A 30 11.84 -6.85 -14.20
CA PHE A 30 12.66 -7.90 -13.60
C PHE A 30 14.14 -7.70 -13.96
N VAL A 31 14.83 -6.83 -13.20
CA VAL A 31 16.29 -6.66 -13.28
C VAL A 31 17.00 -7.69 -12.42
N LYS A 32 17.85 -8.52 -13.03
CA LYS A 32 18.48 -9.63 -12.31
C LYS A 32 20.03 -9.64 -12.32
N ASN A 33 20.63 -8.55 -12.78
CA ASN A 33 21.94 -8.05 -12.32
C ASN A 33 21.81 -6.53 -12.28
N PHE A 34 21.42 -6.01 -11.13
CA PHE A 34 21.31 -4.60 -10.85
C PHE A 34 22.33 -4.29 -9.76
N GLU A 35 23.38 -3.56 -10.14
CA GLU A 35 24.26 -2.89 -9.21
C GLU A 35 23.83 -1.43 -9.15
N SER A 36 23.26 -1.03 -8.03
CA SER A 36 22.92 0.37 -7.77
C SER A 36 23.75 0.89 -6.61
N SER A 37 24.46 1.99 -6.83
CA SER A 37 25.09 2.74 -5.76
C SER A 37 24.26 3.99 -5.46
N PHE A 38 23.68 4.10 -4.26
CA PHE A 38 22.99 5.32 -3.83
C PHE A 38 23.85 6.17 -2.89
N GLN A 39 23.76 7.49 -2.99
CA GLN A 39 24.11 8.40 -1.90
C GLN A 39 22.81 8.89 -1.26
N VAL A 40 22.62 8.63 0.03
CA VAL A 40 21.35 8.89 0.73
C VAL A 40 21.49 10.01 1.76
N VAL A 41 20.75 11.10 1.58
CA VAL A 41 20.56 12.13 2.61
C VAL A 41 19.17 11.97 3.20
N ALA A 42 19.03 11.56 4.46
CA ALA A 42 17.74 11.33 5.10
C ALA A 42 17.46 12.36 6.20
N ARG A 43 16.45 13.24 6.08
CA ARG A 43 16.08 14.28 7.06
C ARG A 43 14.78 13.91 7.78
N HIS A 44 14.66 14.17 9.08
CA HIS A 44 13.41 13.89 9.82
C HIS A 44 12.87 15.12 10.56
N PRO A 45 12.33 16.13 9.86
CA PRO A 45 11.63 17.23 10.50
C PRO A 45 10.30 16.80 11.14
N SER A 46 9.87 17.59 12.12
CA SER A 46 8.55 17.48 12.75
C SER A 46 7.94 18.88 12.68
N GLU A 47 6.71 19.01 12.18
CA GLU A 47 6.04 20.31 12.15
C GLU A 47 5.59 20.69 13.57
N MET A 48 5.80 21.95 13.95
CA MET A 48 5.26 22.51 15.20
C MET A 48 4.06 23.39 14.83
N GLY A 49 2.87 22.82 14.96
CA GLY A 49 1.62 23.55 14.74
C GLY A 49 1.39 24.63 15.80
N ALA A 50 0.82 25.76 15.38
CA ALA A 50 0.34 26.80 16.28
C ALA A 50 -1.09 26.49 16.75
N LEU A 51 -1.63 27.29 17.68
CA LEU A 51 -3.02 27.15 18.14
C LEU A 51 -4.06 27.23 16.99
N ALA A 52 -3.74 27.90 15.88
CA ALA A 52 -4.62 27.95 14.71
C ALA A 52 -4.68 26.63 13.92
N ASP A 53 -3.69 25.76 14.11
CA ASP A 53 -3.54 24.48 13.45
C ASP A 53 -4.23 23.35 14.22
N LEU A 54 -4.83 23.67 15.37
CA LEU A 54 -5.69 22.76 16.15
C LEU A 54 -7.13 22.73 15.63
N VAL A 55 -7.83 21.64 15.91
CA VAL A 55 -9.29 21.51 15.72
C VAL A 55 -10.03 22.58 16.54
N ASP A 56 -9.66 22.74 17.81
CA ASP A 56 -10.12 23.83 18.68
C ASP A 56 -8.90 24.61 19.22
N PRO A 57 -8.74 25.89 18.84
CA PRO A 57 -7.63 26.73 19.33
C PRO A 57 -7.59 26.95 20.84
N SER A 58 -8.65 26.56 21.58
CA SER A 58 -8.67 26.63 23.05
C SER A 58 -7.97 25.45 23.75
N ASP A 59 -7.65 24.37 23.03
CA ASP A 59 -6.85 23.24 23.51
C ASP A 59 -5.36 23.63 23.57
N THR A 60 -5.01 24.67 24.32
CA THR A 60 -3.65 25.23 24.36
C THR A 60 -2.58 24.25 24.84
N ASN A 61 -2.99 23.18 25.52
CA ASN A 61 -2.12 22.08 25.92
C ASN A 61 -1.64 21.21 24.74
N LEU A 62 -2.29 21.32 23.58
CA LEU A 62 -1.92 20.61 22.35
C LEU A 62 -1.09 21.47 21.39
N GLU A 63 -0.60 22.65 21.81
CA GLU A 63 0.28 23.47 20.98
C GLU A 63 1.48 22.64 20.48
N GLY A 64 1.75 22.70 19.17
CA GLY A 64 2.67 21.81 18.47
C GLY A 64 1.98 20.76 17.60
N ALA A 65 0.73 20.39 17.88
CA ALA A 65 -0.06 19.48 17.04
C ALA A 65 -0.68 20.19 15.81
N VAL A 66 -1.03 19.39 14.81
CA VAL A 66 -1.68 19.83 13.57
C VAL A 66 -2.98 19.08 13.30
N LYS A 67 -3.82 19.62 12.40
CA LYS A 67 -5.04 18.96 11.92
C LYS A 67 -4.69 17.87 10.90
N ALA A 68 -5.19 16.67 11.10
CA ALA A 68 -5.11 15.58 10.13
C ALA A 68 -6.47 14.91 9.91
N LEU A 69 -6.71 14.39 8.70
CA LEU A 69 -7.90 13.62 8.38
C LEU A 69 -7.66 12.12 8.60
N ASP A 70 -8.66 11.41 9.12
CA ASP A 70 -8.66 9.95 9.21
C ASP A 70 -9.29 9.26 7.99
N ALA A 71 -9.31 7.93 8.01
CA ALA A 71 -9.89 7.06 6.99
C ALA A 71 -11.40 7.26 6.73
N TYR A 72 -12.11 7.98 7.60
CA TYR A 72 -13.53 8.30 7.47
C TYR A 72 -13.76 9.78 7.12
N GLY A 73 -12.70 10.56 6.93
CA GLY A 73 -12.75 12.00 6.66
C GLY A 73 -13.12 12.83 7.89
N ARG A 74 -12.72 12.40 9.09
CA ARG A 74 -12.82 13.19 10.33
C ARG A 74 -11.51 13.89 10.62
N THR A 75 -11.61 15.11 11.14
CA THR A 75 -10.43 15.89 11.53
C THR A 75 -10.05 15.60 12.98
N TRP A 76 -8.79 15.27 13.18
CA TRP A 76 -8.15 14.98 14.46
C TRP A 76 -7.01 15.96 14.72
N ASN A 77 -6.63 16.13 15.99
CA ASN A 77 -5.33 16.71 16.33
C ASN A 77 -4.28 15.60 16.29
N ALA A 78 -3.18 15.84 15.58
CA ALA A 78 -2.16 14.85 15.27
C ALA A 78 -0.75 15.43 15.44
N VAL A 79 0.21 14.54 15.59
CA VAL A 79 1.63 14.87 15.51
C VAL A 79 2.10 14.54 14.11
N GLU A 80 2.61 15.53 13.40
CA GLU A 80 3.19 15.35 12.07
C GLU A 80 4.69 15.05 12.15
N SER A 81 5.08 13.96 11.51
CA SER A 81 6.47 13.62 11.22
C SER A 81 6.68 13.61 9.71
N THR A 82 7.75 14.25 9.27
CA THR A 82 8.20 14.20 7.88
C THR A 82 9.55 13.50 7.82
N LEU A 83 9.76 12.68 6.81
CA LEU A 83 11.00 11.98 6.51
C LEU A 83 11.31 12.18 5.02
N GLU A 84 12.42 12.83 4.72
CA GLU A 84 12.83 13.18 3.35
C GLU A 84 14.10 12.40 3.03
N TYR A 85 14.16 11.71 1.89
CA TYR A 85 15.35 11.07 1.36
C TYR A 85 15.72 11.67 0.02
N ASP A 86 16.92 12.20 -0.08
CA ASP A 86 17.54 12.54 -1.37
C ASP A 86 18.53 11.43 -1.74
N LEU A 87 18.24 10.71 -2.81
CA LEU A 87 19.04 9.59 -3.30
C LEU A 87 19.66 9.92 -4.66
N GLU A 88 20.99 10.00 -4.74
CA GLU A 88 21.69 9.99 -6.04
C GLU A 88 22.09 8.56 -6.39
N ALA A 89 21.63 8.05 -7.54
CA ALA A 89 21.77 6.66 -7.93
C ALA A 89 22.52 6.49 -9.26
N ASP A 90 23.59 5.68 -9.24
CA ASP A 90 24.16 5.10 -10.44
C ASP A 90 23.62 3.67 -10.58
N LEU A 91 22.92 3.41 -11.68
CA LEU A 91 22.33 2.11 -11.99
C LEU A 91 23.19 1.40 -13.02
N SER A 92 23.56 0.15 -12.78
CA SER A 92 24.35 -0.63 -13.71
C SER A 92 23.91 -2.08 -13.74
N GLY A 93 24.25 -2.79 -14.80
CA GLY A 93 23.90 -4.19 -14.92
C GLY A 93 24.32 -4.80 -16.23
N ASN A 94 23.97 -6.07 -16.45
CA ASN A 94 24.35 -6.79 -17.67
C ASN A 94 23.12 -7.09 -18.52
N THR A 95 23.26 -7.03 -19.83
CA THR A 95 22.18 -7.41 -20.76
C THR A 95 22.09 -8.94 -20.93
N TRP A 96 21.08 -9.47 -21.62
CA TRP A 96 21.07 -10.90 -21.99
C TRP A 96 22.18 -11.24 -23.01
N SER A 97 22.73 -12.46 -22.93
CA SER A 97 23.73 -12.93 -23.88
C SER A 97 23.10 -13.30 -25.21
N ALA A 98 23.56 -12.67 -26.29
CA ALA A 98 23.14 -12.96 -27.67
C ALA A 98 23.36 -14.43 -28.09
N ILE A 99 24.17 -15.19 -27.34
CA ILE A 99 24.60 -16.55 -27.65
C ILE A 99 23.87 -17.59 -26.78
N ASN A 100 23.52 -17.24 -25.54
CA ASN A 100 22.80 -18.11 -24.63
C ASN A 100 21.76 -17.28 -23.86
N GLN A 101 20.49 -17.44 -24.23
CA GLN A 101 19.34 -16.71 -23.68
C GLN A 101 19.13 -16.95 -22.17
N ASP A 102 19.70 -18.02 -21.62
CA ASP A 102 19.65 -18.33 -20.18
C ASP A 102 20.81 -17.69 -19.38
N SER A 103 21.64 -16.85 -20.03
CA SER A 103 22.82 -16.23 -19.41
C SER A 103 22.91 -14.73 -19.69
N CYS A 104 23.51 -13.97 -18.78
CA CYS A 104 23.82 -12.56 -19.02
C CYS A 104 25.09 -12.41 -19.84
N SER A 105 25.08 -11.41 -20.71
CA SER A 105 26.23 -10.98 -21.47
C SER A 105 27.28 -10.42 -20.51
N SER A 106 28.52 -10.34 -20.99
CA SER A 106 29.56 -9.53 -20.34
C SER A 106 29.41 -8.04 -20.68
N LEU A 107 28.31 -7.64 -21.33
CA LEU A 107 28.09 -6.27 -21.77
C LEU A 107 27.31 -5.54 -20.66
N GLU A 108 28.04 -4.69 -19.96
CA GLU A 108 27.48 -3.85 -18.91
C GLU A 108 26.77 -2.64 -19.52
N TRP A 109 25.54 -2.39 -19.08
CA TRP A 109 24.89 -1.10 -19.20
C TRP A 109 25.15 -0.31 -17.91
N LEU A 110 25.24 0.99 -18.06
CA LEU A 110 25.50 1.92 -16.97
C LEU A 110 24.68 3.17 -17.22
N ASN A 111 23.81 3.48 -16.28
CA ASN A 111 22.99 4.67 -16.26
C ASN A 111 23.33 5.50 -15.02
N ARG A 112 23.99 6.65 -15.23
CA ARG A 112 24.51 7.48 -14.13
C ARG A 112 23.66 8.70 -13.90
N ASN A 113 23.78 9.27 -12.71
CA ASN A 113 23.13 10.53 -12.34
C ASN A 113 21.60 10.43 -12.30
N ASN A 114 21.05 9.29 -11.90
CA ASN A 114 19.62 9.23 -11.59
C ASN A 114 19.42 9.85 -10.20
N GLN A 115 18.27 10.47 -10.00
CA GLN A 115 17.89 11.06 -8.72
C GLN A 115 16.58 10.44 -8.27
N LEU A 116 16.49 10.03 -7.02
CA LEU A 116 15.27 9.54 -6.40
C LEU A 116 15.06 10.32 -5.11
N ASN A 117 13.99 11.10 -5.06
CA ASN A 117 13.57 11.78 -3.84
C ASN A 117 12.36 11.03 -3.29
N ILE A 118 12.39 10.74 -1.99
CA ILE A 118 11.31 10.07 -1.26
C ILE A 118 10.93 10.95 -0.10
N ASP A 119 9.71 11.48 -0.11
CA ASP A 119 9.16 12.25 1.00
C ASP A 119 8.03 11.45 1.64
N ILE A 120 8.14 11.19 2.94
CA ILE A 120 7.13 10.48 3.73
C ILE A 120 6.63 11.43 4.80
N LYS A 121 5.33 11.67 4.85
CA LYS A 121 4.67 12.41 5.93
C LYS A 121 3.69 11.51 6.65
N GLN A 122 3.71 11.54 7.97
CA GLN A 122 2.87 10.70 8.80
C GLN A 122 2.21 11.53 9.89
N TRP A 123 0.96 11.20 10.18
CA TRP A 123 0.19 11.83 11.24
C TRP A 123 -0.22 10.78 12.26
N HIS A 124 0.25 10.95 13.49
CA HIS A 124 -0.07 10.08 14.62
C HIS A 124 -1.08 10.74 15.55
N GLU A 125 -2.08 9.97 16.00
CA GLU A 125 -3.10 10.47 16.93
C GLU A 125 -2.51 10.71 18.32
N ILE A 126 -2.80 11.85 18.96
CA ILE A 126 -2.14 12.24 20.21
C ILE A 126 -2.50 11.31 21.38
N THR A 127 -3.76 10.87 21.48
CA THR A 127 -4.19 10.05 22.61
C THR A 127 -3.75 8.59 22.48
N GLU A 128 -4.01 7.95 21.34
CA GLU A 128 -3.74 6.53 21.09
C GLU A 128 -2.35 6.28 20.51
N ARG A 129 -1.67 7.30 20.00
CA ARG A 129 -0.38 7.22 19.27
C ARG A 129 -0.42 6.40 17.99
N GLY A 130 -1.61 5.99 17.54
CA GLY A 130 -1.78 5.23 16.30
C GLY A 130 -1.51 6.09 15.07
N LEU A 131 -0.88 5.50 14.05
CA LEU A 131 -0.74 6.10 12.73
C LEU A 131 -2.13 6.27 12.10
N MET A 132 -2.53 7.49 11.78
CA MET A 132 -3.84 7.75 11.18
C MET A 132 -3.77 7.83 9.67
N ARG A 133 -2.72 8.49 9.17
CA ARG A 133 -2.53 8.81 7.75
C ARG A 133 -1.03 8.81 7.45
N SER A 134 -0.67 8.28 6.30
CA SER A 134 0.66 8.42 5.71
C SER A 134 0.52 8.95 4.30
N GLU A 135 1.42 9.85 3.93
CA GLU A 135 1.63 10.30 2.56
C GLU A 135 3.06 9.96 2.15
N THR A 136 3.22 9.39 0.97
CA THR A 136 4.51 9.06 0.40
C THR A 136 4.58 9.65 -1.00
N ALA A 137 5.50 10.56 -1.24
CA ALA A 137 5.81 11.10 -2.56
C ALA A 137 7.16 10.54 -3.03
N LEU A 138 7.15 9.90 -4.18
CA LEU A 138 8.34 9.38 -4.85
C LEU A 138 8.55 10.19 -6.13
N ASN A 139 9.74 10.77 -6.30
CA ASN A 139 10.11 11.51 -7.49
C ASN A 139 11.42 10.94 -8.04
N PHE A 140 11.37 10.31 -9.21
CA PHE A 140 12.52 9.76 -9.88
C PHE A 140 12.84 10.55 -11.15
N ILE A 141 14.10 10.97 -11.30
CA ILE A 141 14.61 11.60 -12.51
C ILE A 141 15.68 10.67 -13.08
N ASP A 142 15.47 10.20 -14.32
CA ASP A 142 16.47 9.38 -15.01
C ASP A 142 17.63 10.24 -15.55
N ALA A 143 18.68 9.57 -16.03
CA ALA A 143 19.85 10.24 -16.59
C ALA A 143 19.55 11.09 -17.85
N GLU A 144 18.44 10.81 -18.53
CA GLU A 144 17.96 11.57 -19.68
C GLU A 144 17.13 12.80 -19.26
N GLY A 145 16.87 12.97 -17.97
CA GLY A 145 16.10 14.08 -17.40
C GLY A 145 14.60 13.88 -17.48
N GLN A 146 14.12 12.65 -17.73
CA GLN A 146 12.69 12.35 -17.66
C GLN A 146 12.28 12.13 -16.21
N SER A 147 11.14 12.71 -15.83
CA SER A 147 10.60 12.66 -14.47
C SER A 147 9.48 11.64 -14.38
N TYR A 148 9.52 10.83 -13.33
CA TYR A 148 8.51 9.86 -12.94
C TYR A 148 8.11 10.20 -11.51
N SER A 149 6.81 10.20 -11.20
CA SER A 149 6.35 10.39 -9.83
C SER A 149 5.35 9.34 -9.41
N ALA A 150 5.31 9.06 -8.11
CA ALA A 150 4.28 8.25 -7.48
C ALA A 150 3.96 8.85 -6.10
N ASP A 151 2.74 9.37 -5.97
CA ASP A 151 2.21 9.94 -4.74
C ASP A 151 1.17 8.99 -4.18
N ALA A 152 1.35 8.54 -2.94
CA ALA A 152 0.45 7.63 -2.24
C ALA A 152 -0.05 8.28 -0.97
N THR A 153 -1.35 8.12 -0.69
CA THR A 153 -1.94 8.40 0.62
C THR A 153 -2.55 7.11 1.15
N THR A 154 -2.20 6.72 2.37
CA THR A 154 -2.76 5.55 3.05
C THR A 154 -3.31 5.95 4.40
N PHE A 155 -4.31 5.20 4.89
CA PHE A 155 -4.87 5.41 6.21
C PHE A 155 -4.73 4.13 7.05
N ASP A 156 -3.95 4.23 8.13
CA ASP A 156 -3.80 3.18 9.15
C ASP A 156 -3.59 1.78 8.50
N GLY A 157 -2.41 1.59 7.91
CA GLY A 157 -2.02 0.39 7.16
C GLY A 157 -2.62 0.29 5.74
N ILE A 158 -2.06 -0.58 4.91
CA ILE A 158 -2.62 -0.89 3.58
C ILE A 158 -3.82 -1.82 3.77
N VAL A 159 -5.01 -1.35 3.38
CA VAL A 159 -6.24 -2.17 3.41
C VAL A 159 -6.07 -3.39 2.50
N GLY A 160 -6.21 -4.60 3.09
CA GLY A 160 -6.44 -5.84 2.34
C GLY A 160 -5.34 -6.92 2.37
N SER A 161 -4.32 -6.84 3.23
CA SER A 161 -3.40 -7.98 3.40
C SER A 161 -2.69 -7.97 4.76
N ASP A 162 -3.36 -8.40 5.83
CA ASP A 162 -2.75 -8.48 7.17
C ASP A 162 -1.48 -9.37 7.17
N SER A 163 -1.36 -10.35 6.27
CA SER A 163 -0.17 -11.22 6.21
C SER A 163 1.00 -10.69 5.38
N ALA A 164 0.74 -9.81 4.40
CA ALA A 164 1.79 -9.20 3.58
C ALA A 164 2.19 -7.81 4.12
N SER A 165 1.27 -7.08 4.76
CA SER A 165 1.56 -5.80 5.43
C SER A 165 2.51 -6.01 6.60
N ASP A 166 2.27 -7.00 7.47
CA ASP A 166 3.16 -7.32 8.61
C ASP A 166 4.57 -7.71 8.15
N LEU A 167 4.69 -8.46 7.05
CA LEU A 167 5.97 -8.86 6.49
C LEU A 167 6.68 -7.69 5.80
N ILE A 168 5.94 -6.84 5.08
CA ILE A 168 6.49 -5.65 4.42
C ILE A 168 6.90 -4.61 5.46
N GLU A 169 6.08 -4.32 6.46
CA GLU A 169 6.37 -3.39 7.56
C GLU A 169 7.57 -3.86 8.40
N GLY A 170 7.65 -5.16 8.73
CA GLY A 170 8.80 -5.75 9.40
C GLY A 170 10.10 -5.70 8.57
N ILE A 171 10.02 -5.84 7.24
CA ILE A 171 11.18 -5.73 6.33
C ILE A 171 11.58 -4.28 6.09
N LEU A 172 10.64 -3.34 6.17
CA LEU A 172 10.88 -1.92 5.95
C LEU A 172 11.39 -1.19 7.20
N LEU A 173 11.27 -1.76 8.40
CA LEU A 173 11.80 -1.17 9.64
C LEU A 173 13.24 -0.62 9.51
N PRO A 174 14.20 -1.32 8.85
CA PRO A 174 15.56 -0.81 8.71
C PRO A 174 15.68 0.34 7.70
N MET A 175 14.71 0.49 6.78
CA MET A 175 14.74 1.45 5.66
C MET A 175 14.58 2.90 6.12
N HIS A 176 14.10 3.12 7.34
CA HIS A 176 14.06 4.43 7.99
C HIS A 176 14.77 4.40 9.35
N PRO A 177 15.17 5.58 9.89
CA PRO A 177 15.60 5.65 11.27
C PRO A 177 14.53 5.03 12.18
N VAL A 178 14.92 4.06 13.00
CA VAL A 178 13.96 3.39 13.88
C VAL A 178 13.50 4.32 15.01
N ASN A 179 12.21 4.31 15.32
CA ASN A 179 11.70 4.97 16.51
C ASN A 179 12.04 4.12 17.74
N LEU A 180 12.90 4.64 18.61
CA LEU A 180 13.38 3.93 19.79
C LEU A 180 12.23 3.65 20.77
N TYR A 181 11.23 4.54 20.85
CA TYR A 181 10.09 4.32 21.74
C TYR A 181 9.19 3.17 21.26
N ASP A 182 8.99 3.02 19.96
CA ASP A 182 8.09 1.99 19.43
C ASP A 182 8.63 0.59 19.69
N ILE A 183 9.96 0.43 19.58
CA ILE A 183 10.64 -0.85 19.80
C ILE A 183 10.83 -1.15 21.29
N PHE A 184 11.29 -0.16 22.07
CA PHE A 184 11.76 -0.39 23.44
C PHE A 184 10.78 0.11 24.52
N GLY A 185 9.79 0.92 24.16
CA GLY A 185 8.86 1.55 25.08
C GLY A 185 9.57 2.32 26.20
N LEU A 186 9.13 2.07 27.44
CA LEU A 186 9.72 2.64 28.66
C LEU A 186 10.75 1.71 29.33
N THR A 187 11.31 0.76 28.56
CA THR A 187 12.25 -0.22 29.09
C THR A 187 13.57 0.43 29.47
N VAL A 188 14.06 0.16 30.67
CA VAL A 188 15.41 0.58 31.09
C VAL A 188 16.43 -0.31 30.38
N MET A 189 17.28 0.29 29.55
CA MET A 189 18.27 -0.41 28.74
C MET A 189 19.51 -0.75 29.57
N GLU A 190 19.57 -1.99 30.08
CA GLU A 190 20.74 -2.54 30.76
C GLU A 190 21.54 -3.44 29.81
N GLU A 191 22.87 -3.43 29.90
CA GLU A 191 23.74 -4.26 29.07
C GLU A 191 23.38 -5.75 29.18
N GLY A 192 23.23 -6.41 28.04
CA GLY A 192 22.86 -7.81 27.94
C GLY A 192 21.35 -8.07 27.97
N LEU A 193 20.51 -7.06 28.18
CA LEU A 193 19.06 -7.19 28.08
C LEU A 193 18.65 -7.54 26.64
N THR A 194 17.67 -8.43 26.50
CA THR A 194 17.14 -8.87 25.21
C THR A 194 15.64 -8.73 25.15
N GLY A 195 15.09 -8.57 23.96
CA GLY A 195 13.65 -8.60 23.71
C GLY A 195 13.34 -8.82 22.23
N GLU A 196 12.05 -8.75 21.90
CA GLU A 196 11.55 -8.95 20.54
C GLU A 196 10.49 -7.88 20.24
N HIS A 197 10.43 -7.44 18.98
CA HIS A 197 9.42 -6.50 18.48
C HIS A 197 9.21 -6.76 16.99
N GLU A 198 7.97 -6.99 16.55
CA GLU A 198 7.60 -7.17 15.12
C GLU A 198 8.54 -8.10 14.33
N GLY A 199 8.87 -9.28 14.90
CA GLY A 199 9.75 -10.27 14.26
C GLY A 199 11.26 -9.98 14.36
N TRP A 200 11.66 -8.86 14.97
CA TRP A 200 13.05 -8.51 15.26
C TRP A 200 13.43 -8.84 16.71
N GLY A 201 14.44 -9.70 16.87
CA GLY A 201 15.11 -9.89 18.15
C GLY A 201 16.16 -8.83 18.38
N TRP A 202 16.22 -8.25 19.57
CA TRP A 202 17.19 -7.22 19.93
C TRP A 202 17.96 -7.57 21.20
N GLN A 203 19.19 -7.04 21.29
CA GLN A 203 20.08 -7.16 22.43
C GLN A 203 20.80 -5.85 22.70
N ILE A 204 20.74 -5.39 23.95
CA ILE A 204 21.50 -4.23 24.43
C ILE A 204 22.97 -4.63 24.58
N GLY A 205 23.84 -3.94 23.85
CA GLY A 205 25.29 -4.08 23.92
C GLY A 205 25.92 -3.22 25.02
N SER A 206 27.24 -3.15 25.00
CA SER A 206 28.00 -2.30 25.91
C SER A 206 27.79 -0.81 25.59
N PRO A 207 27.93 0.08 26.59
CA PRO A 207 27.99 1.51 26.37
C PRO A 207 29.09 1.86 25.35
N ASP A 208 28.79 2.83 24.50
CA ASP A 208 29.66 3.32 23.43
C ASP A 208 29.62 4.86 23.42
N THR A 209 30.39 5.48 22.54
CA THR A 209 30.35 6.93 22.33
C THR A 209 30.21 7.25 20.85
N ILE A 210 29.30 8.17 20.52
CA ILE A 210 29.11 8.64 19.15
C ILE A 210 28.97 10.16 19.13
N GLY A 211 29.72 10.83 18.25
CA GLY A 211 29.74 12.30 18.20
C GLY A 211 30.24 12.97 19.49
N GLY A 212 30.85 12.22 20.42
CA GLY A 212 31.27 12.72 21.75
C GLY A 212 30.22 12.59 22.85
N GLU A 213 29.03 12.07 22.53
CA GLU A 213 27.95 11.78 23.49
C GLU A 213 27.96 10.30 23.89
N ASP A 214 27.51 10.00 25.11
CA ASP A 214 27.32 8.64 25.58
C ASP A 214 26.14 8.00 24.84
N ALA A 215 26.38 6.83 24.25
CA ALA A 215 25.39 6.08 23.50
C ALA A 215 25.33 4.63 23.95
N ILE A 216 24.19 3.99 23.71
CA ILE A 216 24.00 2.55 23.92
C ILE A 216 23.95 1.89 22.56
N GLN A 217 24.84 0.94 22.31
CA GLN A 217 24.76 0.11 21.11
C GLN A 217 23.67 -0.95 21.29
N ILE A 218 22.78 -1.08 20.32
CA ILE A 218 21.73 -2.10 20.31
C ILE A 218 21.85 -2.89 19.01
N ARG A 219 21.89 -4.21 19.12
CA ARG A 219 22.00 -5.13 17.99
C ARG A 219 20.64 -5.76 17.76
N MET A 220 20.16 -5.71 16.54
CA MET A 220 18.87 -6.27 16.16
C MET A 220 19.04 -7.21 14.97
N HIS A 221 18.25 -8.28 14.94
CA HIS A 221 18.21 -9.23 13.84
C HIS A 221 16.79 -9.72 13.61
N HIS A 222 16.40 -9.89 12.35
CA HIS A 222 15.10 -10.44 12.02
C HIS A 222 15.14 -11.96 12.19
N ILE A 223 14.29 -12.48 13.08
CA ILE A 223 14.31 -13.89 13.53
C ILE A 223 14.09 -14.82 12.33
N LYS A 224 12.97 -14.63 11.62
CA LYS A 224 12.59 -15.48 10.48
C LYS A 224 13.58 -15.39 9.30
N ILE A 225 13.97 -14.19 8.87
CA ILE A 225 14.92 -14.05 7.75
C ILE A 225 16.27 -14.70 8.10
N GLY A 226 16.78 -14.52 9.33
CA GLY A 226 18.02 -15.14 9.81
C GLY A 226 17.96 -16.67 9.84
N ASP A 227 16.81 -17.22 10.23
CA ASP A 227 16.61 -18.66 10.33
C ASP A 227 16.40 -19.32 8.96
N CYS A 228 15.79 -18.62 8.01
CA CYS A 228 15.28 -19.20 6.77
C CYS A 228 15.99 -18.78 5.48
N LEU A 229 16.20 -17.48 5.33
CA LEU A 229 16.43 -16.84 4.04
C LEU A 229 17.82 -16.24 3.91
N GLY A 230 18.54 -16.03 5.01
CA GLY A 230 19.87 -15.45 4.99
C GLY A 230 20.17 -14.68 6.27
N ARG A 231 20.29 -13.35 6.16
CA ARG A 231 20.47 -12.45 7.31
C ARG A 231 19.75 -11.14 7.08
N ALA A 232 19.22 -10.55 8.13
CA ALA A 232 18.75 -9.19 8.18
C ALA A 232 19.11 -8.66 9.56
N GLU A 233 20.17 -7.86 9.61
CA GLU A 233 20.78 -7.37 10.83
C GLU A 233 20.83 -5.84 10.80
N MET A 234 20.61 -5.22 11.95
CA MET A 234 20.92 -3.81 12.12
C MET A 234 21.57 -3.55 13.48
N VAL A 235 22.42 -2.53 13.52
CA VAL A 235 23.05 -2.04 14.74
C VAL A 235 22.72 -0.57 14.87
N ILE A 236 22.15 -0.18 16.00
CA ILE A 236 21.76 1.20 16.28
C ILE A 236 22.50 1.74 17.49
N TRP A 237 22.72 3.05 17.51
CA TRP A 237 23.33 3.78 18.62
C TRP A 237 22.30 4.76 19.18
N ALA A 238 21.76 4.45 20.35
CA ALA A 238 20.78 5.28 21.03
C ALA A 238 21.47 6.25 22.00
N ILE A 239 21.23 7.55 21.83
CA ILE A 239 21.63 8.58 22.81
C ILE A 239 20.42 8.83 23.73
N PRO A 240 20.63 8.95 25.06
CA PRO A 240 19.55 9.28 25.99
C PRO A 240 18.74 10.51 25.56
N ASP A 241 17.43 10.49 25.81
CA ASP A 241 16.46 11.54 25.48
C ASP A 241 16.29 11.86 23.98
N GLN A 242 16.83 11.04 23.07
CA GLN A 242 16.57 11.14 21.64
C GLN A 242 15.54 10.07 21.22
N PRO A 243 14.54 10.43 20.39
CA PRO A 243 13.53 9.46 19.92
C PRO A 243 14.04 8.55 18.80
N LEU A 244 15.12 8.96 18.11
CA LEU A 244 15.73 8.26 17.00
C LEU A 244 17.20 7.94 17.31
N PRO A 245 17.79 6.91 16.69
CA PRO A 245 19.19 6.59 16.88
C PRO A 245 20.10 7.64 16.22
N ALA A 246 21.21 7.95 16.89
CA ALA A 246 22.26 8.80 16.33
C ALA A 246 23.00 8.12 15.17
N LYS A 247 22.94 6.79 15.09
CA LYS A 247 23.46 6.01 13.97
C LYS A 247 22.72 4.69 13.86
N GLN A 248 22.52 4.23 12.64
CA GLN A 248 21.90 2.96 12.30
C GLN A 248 22.66 2.33 11.13
N MET A 249 23.19 1.14 11.32
CA MET A 249 23.86 0.35 10.28
C MET A 249 22.98 -0.83 9.93
N VAL A 250 22.71 -1.04 8.65
CA VAL A 250 21.82 -2.10 8.14
C VAL A 250 22.59 -3.01 7.19
N ASP A 251 22.43 -4.32 7.36
CA ASP A 251 22.91 -5.38 6.46
C ASP A 251 21.83 -6.44 6.28
N ILE A 252 21.20 -6.45 5.12
CA ILE A 252 20.19 -7.44 4.73
C ILE A 252 20.72 -8.21 3.53
N SER A 253 20.60 -9.53 3.59
CA SER A 253 20.95 -10.48 2.53
C SER A 253 19.94 -11.61 2.56
N ILE A 254 19.02 -11.61 1.61
CA ILE A 254 17.99 -12.64 1.40
C ILE A 254 18.37 -13.47 0.19
N ASP A 255 18.53 -14.78 0.35
CA ASP A 255 18.86 -15.74 -0.70
C ASP A 255 17.91 -16.94 -0.63
N LYS A 256 16.95 -16.96 -1.57
CA LYS A 256 15.94 -18.03 -1.69
C LYS A 256 16.58 -19.41 -1.93
N SER A 257 17.78 -19.47 -2.50
CA SER A 257 18.50 -20.73 -2.73
C SER A 257 19.16 -21.29 -1.47
N GLN A 258 19.27 -20.48 -0.41
CA GLN A 258 19.87 -20.88 0.87
C GLN A 258 18.85 -21.34 1.91
N LYS A 259 17.65 -21.77 1.50
CA LYS A 259 16.63 -22.38 2.39
C LYS A 259 17.29 -23.29 3.43
N ARG A 260 17.36 -22.83 4.67
CA ARG A 260 17.91 -23.61 5.79
C ARG A 260 16.81 -24.52 6.35
N SER A 261 17.21 -25.55 7.10
CA SER A 261 16.30 -26.53 7.71
C SER A 261 15.36 -25.95 8.78
N GLY A 262 15.42 -24.64 9.05
CA GLY A 262 14.59 -23.93 10.03
C GLY A 262 13.23 -23.46 9.48
N CYS A 263 12.98 -23.53 8.17
CA CYS A 263 11.71 -23.11 7.59
C CYS A 263 10.66 -24.21 7.70
N SER A 264 9.48 -23.85 8.23
CA SER A 264 8.30 -24.69 8.09
C SER A 264 7.85 -24.76 6.62
N LEU A 265 7.09 -25.81 6.28
CA LEU A 265 6.59 -26.04 4.92
C LEU A 265 5.74 -24.85 4.43
N LEU A 266 4.86 -24.32 5.29
CA LEU A 266 4.00 -23.17 5.00
C LEU A 266 4.82 -21.89 4.74
N GLU A 267 5.86 -21.64 5.55
CA GLU A 267 6.76 -20.49 5.33
C GLU A 267 7.52 -20.62 4.02
N SER A 268 7.89 -21.85 3.62
CA SER A 268 8.60 -22.07 2.37
C SER A 268 7.75 -21.77 1.12
N GLU A 269 6.43 -22.00 1.19
CA GLU A 269 5.48 -21.67 0.12
C GLU A 269 5.19 -20.16 0.07
N ALA A 270 4.99 -19.52 1.22
CA ALA A 270 4.84 -18.07 1.31
C ALA A 270 6.09 -17.33 0.78
N ILE A 271 7.29 -17.82 1.11
CA ILE A 271 8.56 -17.33 0.57
C ILE A 271 8.63 -17.48 -0.95
N ASP A 272 8.12 -18.59 -1.48
CA ASP A 272 8.16 -18.86 -2.91
C ASP A 272 7.26 -17.92 -3.72
N LEU A 273 6.17 -17.46 -3.13
CA LEU A 273 5.23 -16.49 -3.68
C LEU A 273 5.68 -15.04 -3.51
N THR A 274 6.29 -14.70 -2.37
CA THR A 274 6.61 -13.31 -2.02
C THR A 274 7.95 -12.82 -2.57
N PHE A 275 8.98 -13.67 -2.60
CA PHE A 275 10.33 -13.26 -3.01
C PHE A 275 10.69 -13.77 -4.41
N PRO A 276 11.20 -12.90 -5.30
CA PRO A 276 11.69 -13.33 -6.59
C PRO A 276 12.90 -14.27 -6.43
N GLU A 277 13.08 -15.16 -7.42
CA GLU A 277 14.26 -16.02 -7.48
C GLU A 277 15.56 -15.19 -7.55
N GLY A 278 16.52 -15.48 -6.66
CA GLY A 278 17.82 -14.81 -6.61
C GLY A 278 18.31 -14.47 -5.21
N THR A 279 19.36 -13.64 -5.14
CA THR A 279 19.87 -13.05 -3.90
C THR A 279 19.60 -11.55 -3.91
N PHE A 280 18.95 -11.03 -2.87
CA PHE A 280 18.78 -9.62 -2.56
C PHE A 280 19.78 -9.23 -1.47
N VAL A 281 20.61 -8.21 -1.71
CA VAL A 281 21.53 -7.65 -0.70
C VAL A 281 21.36 -6.14 -0.63
N THR A 282 21.22 -5.60 0.58
CA THR A 282 21.24 -4.16 0.85
C THR A 282 22.08 -3.85 2.10
N GLN A 283 22.96 -2.85 1.97
CA GLN A 283 23.85 -2.39 3.03
C GLN A 283 23.93 -0.87 3.04
N TYR A 284 23.68 -0.24 4.18
CA TYR A 284 23.78 1.22 4.34
C TYR A 284 23.99 1.63 5.80
N THR A 285 24.32 2.90 6.00
CA THR A 285 24.43 3.51 7.33
C THR A 285 23.73 4.86 7.32
N LEU A 286 22.83 5.06 8.27
CA LEU A 286 22.25 6.36 8.61
C LEU A 286 23.06 6.91 9.78
N GLU A 287 23.46 8.18 9.73
CA GLU A 287 24.19 8.85 10.81
C GLU A 287 23.65 10.27 11.01
N GLN A 288 23.45 10.67 12.26
CA GLN A 288 22.93 11.96 12.66
C GLN A 288 23.99 13.04 12.48
N ILE A 289 23.64 14.13 11.81
CA ILE A 289 24.51 15.32 11.74
C ILE A 289 24.10 16.41 12.72
N ASP A 290 22.80 16.55 12.99
CA ASP A 290 22.26 17.59 13.85
C ASP A 290 21.03 17.09 14.58
N PHE A 291 20.84 17.58 15.79
CA PHE A 291 19.68 17.30 16.61
C PHE A 291 19.24 18.55 17.34
N LYS A 292 18.02 18.97 17.05
CA LYS A 292 17.36 20.06 17.76
C LYS A 292 16.12 19.55 18.48
N ARG A 293 16.23 19.55 19.81
CA ARG A 293 15.10 19.30 20.70
C ARG A 293 14.13 20.49 20.67
N GLY A 294 12.84 20.22 20.78
CA GLY A 294 11.84 21.25 21.08
C GLY A 294 11.99 21.77 22.51
N ASP A 295 11.35 22.90 22.80
CA ASP A 295 11.41 23.53 24.13
C ASP A 295 10.57 22.78 25.16
N ASP A 296 9.50 22.12 24.72
CA ASP A 296 8.59 21.32 25.56
C ASP A 296 8.53 19.85 25.11
N LEU A 297 8.14 18.98 26.04
CA LEU A 297 7.90 17.57 25.77
C LEU A 297 6.49 17.39 25.20
N LEU A 298 6.37 16.50 24.21
CA LEU A 298 5.08 16.05 23.70
C LEU A 298 4.40 15.13 24.73
N ASP A 299 3.27 15.57 25.27
CA ASP A 299 2.47 14.79 26.21
C ASP A 299 1.48 13.89 25.46
N TRP A 300 1.98 12.72 25.05
CA TRP A 300 1.15 11.67 24.47
C TRP A 300 0.13 11.12 25.48
N GLN A 301 -0.97 10.54 24.98
CA GLN A 301 -2.09 10.04 25.79
C GLN A 301 -2.92 11.14 26.46
N GLN A 302 -2.70 12.39 26.07
CA GLN A 302 -3.55 13.49 26.47
C GLN A 302 -4.90 13.40 25.75
N PHE A 303 -5.98 13.42 26.53
CA PHE A 303 -7.34 13.51 25.99
C PHE A 303 -7.68 14.98 25.70
N TYR A 304 -8.45 15.22 24.64
CA TYR A 304 -8.90 16.55 24.25
C TYR A 304 -10.38 16.53 23.85
N ALA A 305 -11.07 17.66 24.07
CA ALA A 305 -12.53 17.70 24.05
C ALA A 305 -13.11 17.48 22.65
N THR A 306 -12.39 17.89 21.60
CA THR A 306 -12.84 17.75 20.20
C THR A 306 -12.41 16.43 19.55
N ARG A 307 -11.89 15.48 20.32
CA ARG A 307 -11.51 14.16 19.81
C ARG A 307 -12.73 13.42 19.25
N PRO A 308 -12.74 13.01 17.97
CA PRO A 308 -13.82 12.21 17.42
C PRO A 308 -14.00 10.87 18.15
N MET A 309 -15.23 10.34 18.16
CA MET A 309 -15.54 9.02 18.71
C MET A 309 -15.33 7.92 17.67
N SER A 310 -15.14 6.68 18.11
CA SER A 310 -14.85 5.52 17.24
C SER A 310 -15.96 5.17 16.24
N SER A 311 -17.18 5.69 16.42
CA SER A 311 -18.30 5.54 15.48
C SER A 311 -18.51 6.76 14.58
N ASP A 312 -17.81 7.87 14.83
CA ASP A 312 -18.06 9.12 14.11
C ASP A 312 -17.63 9.02 12.65
N GLY A 313 -18.58 9.15 11.74
CA GLY A 313 -18.31 9.19 10.29
C GLY A 313 -18.47 7.85 9.60
N LYS A 314 -18.59 6.77 10.38
CA LYS A 314 -19.06 5.47 9.91
C LYS A 314 -20.54 5.56 9.54
N PRO A 315 -20.95 5.05 8.38
CA PRO A 315 -22.36 4.87 8.11
C PRO A 315 -22.98 3.89 9.11
N SER A 316 -24.31 3.90 9.24
CA SER A 316 -24.99 2.94 10.12
C SER A 316 -24.96 1.55 9.51
N THR A 317 -24.59 0.53 10.29
CA THR A 317 -24.66 -0.89 9.87
C THR A 317 -26.06 -1.32 9.41
N SER A 318 -27.12 -0.64 9.86
CA SER A 318 -28.49 -0.84 9.35
C SER A 318 -28.69 -0.48 7.87
N SER A 319 -27.73 0.23 7.26
CA SER A 319 -27.73 0.59 5.84
C SER A 319 -27.00 -0.45 4.97
N MET A 320 -26.40 -1.47 5.58
CA MET A 320 -25.77 -2.57 4.86
C MET A 320 -26.84 -3.49 4.27
N VAL A 321 -26.53 -4.08 3.12
CA VAL A 321 -27.45 -4.90 2.34
C VAL A 321 -26.77 -6.21 1.93
N SER A 322 -27.52 -7.29 1.95
CA SER A 322 -27.07 -8.58 1.41
C SER A 322 -27.09 -8.56 -0.11
N TRP A 323 -26.14 -9.25 -0.72
CA TRP A 323 -26.05 -9.40 -2.16
C TRP A 323 -27.13 -10.37 -2.66
N VAL A 324 -27.68 -10.09 -3.84
CA VAL A 324 -28.52 -11.06 -4.56
C VAL A 324 -27.65 -11.78 -5.58
N THR A 325 -27.14 -11.08 -6.58
CA THR A 325 -26.22 -11.61 -7.60
C THR A 325 -24.99 -10.72 -7.80
N HIS A 326 -24.96 -9.54 -7.22
CA HIS A 326 -23.89 -8.55 -7.35
C HIS A 326 -23.97 -7.57 -6.16
N LEU A 327 -22.94 -6.73 -5.99
CA LEU A 327 -22.97 -5.60 -5.06
C LEU A 327 -24.13 -4.67 -5.42
N PRO A 328 -25.06 -4.32 -4.51
CA PRO A 328 -26.13 -3.38 -4.83
C PRO A 328 -25.57 -1.99 -5.15
N ASP A 329 -25.86 -1.46 -6.34
CA ASP A 329 -25.37 -0.17 -6.80
C ASP A 329 -26.26 0.95 -6.25
N ASN A 330 -27.56 0.93 -6.58
CA ASN A 330 -28.55 1.96 -6.18
C ASN A 330 -28.16 3.40 -6.56
N SER A 331 -27.25 3.60 -7.52
CA SER A 331 -26.88 4.93 -7.99
C SER A 331 -28.04 5.63 -8.67
N THR A 332 -28.21 6.90 -8.36
CA THR A 332 -29.13 7.82 -9.04
C THR A 332 -28.38 8.80 -9.96
N VAL A 333 -27.05 8.76 -9.91
CA VAL A 333 -26.15 9.63 -10.70
C VAL A 333 -25.77 8.94 -12.00
N ARG A 334 -25.59 7.60 -12.00
CA ARG A 334 -25.37 6.80 -13.21
C ARG A 334 -26.69 6.34 -13.82
N PRO A 335 -27.03 6.70 -15.07
CA PRO A 335 -28.23 6.19 -15.75
C PRO A 335 -28.15 4.68 -16.10
N PHE A 336 -26.93 4.17 -16.30
CA PHE A 336 -26.67 2.74 -16.54
C PHE A 336 -26.07 2.12 -15.27
N THR A 337 -26.94 1.76 -14.34
CA THR A 337 -26.53 1.13 -13.07
C THR A 337 -26.11 -0.32 -13.29
N LEU A 338 -25.40 -0.87 -12.30
CA LEU A 338 -25.04 -2.28 -12.30
C LEU A 338 -26.26 -3.21 -12.36
N GLU A 339 -27.36 -2.88 -11.67
CA GLU A 339 -28.60 -3.68 -11.75
C GLU A 339 -29.12 -3.74 -13.19
N LYS A 340 -29.01 -2.64 -13.94
CA LYS A 340 -29.46 -2.58 -15.33
C LYS A 340 -28.55 -3.41 -16.23
N ALA A 341 -27.24 -3.38 -16.01
CA ALA A 341 -26.28 -4.22 -16.74
C ALA A 341 -26.53 -5.71 -16.48
N VAL A 342 -26.68 -6.11 -15.22
CA VAL A 342 -26.99 -7.50 -14.84
C VAL A 342 -28.36 -7.91 -15.37
N SER A 343 -29.37 -7.03 -15.32
CA SER A 343 -30.69 -7.29 -15.91
C SER A 343 -30.61 -7.58 -17.41
N CYS A 344 -29.76 -6.85 -18.14
CA CYS A 344 -29.54 -7.13 -19.55
C CYS A 344 -28.97 -8.54 -19.77
N VAL A 345 -27.94 -8.91 -19.01
CA VAL A 345 -27.32 -10.24 -19.08
C VAL A 345 -28.33 -11.36 -18.82
N ILE A 346 -29.11 -11.26 -17.75
CA ILE A 346 -30.03 -12.35 -17.37
C ILE A 346 -31.24 -12.49 -18.31
N SER A 347 -31.57 -11.44 -19.07
CA SER A 347 -32.76 -11.36 -19.94
C SER A 347 -32.55 -11.82 -21.38
N ASP A 348 -31.30 -11.85 -21.87
CA ASP A 348 -30.97 -12.14 -23.26
C ASP A 348 -29.93 -13.28 -23.35
N SER A 349 -30.43 -14.51 -23.45
CA SER A 349 -29.58 -15.70 -23.58
C SER A 349 -28.83 -15.75 -24.91
N ASP A 350 -29.36 -15.12 -25.96
CA ASP A 350 -28.75 -15.14 -27.29
C ASP A 350 -27.50 -14.24 -27.32
N ALA A 351 -27.55 -13.10 -26.62
CA ALA A 351 -26.41 -12.18 -26.52
C ALA A 351 -25.39 -12.55 -25.44
N PHE A 352 -25.82 -13.14 -24.31
CA PHE A 352 -24.98 -13.29 -23.12
C PHE A 352 -24.74 -14.75 -22.64
N GLY A 353 -25.23 -15.75 -23.39
CA GLY A 353 -24.79 -17.15 -23.32
C GLY A 353 -24.48 -17.69 -21.90
N ALA A 354 -23.20 -18.01 -21.65
CA ALA A 354 -22.72 -18.61 -20.40
C ALA A 354 -22.97 -17.69 -19.18
N ALA A 355 -22.73 -16.39 -19.31
CA ALA A 355 -22.98 -15.42 -18.23
C ALA A 355 -24.47 -15.39 -17.85
N GLN A 356 -25.36 -15.48 -18.84
CA GLN A 356 -26.81 -15.53 -18.61
C GLN A 356 -27.21 -16.79 -17.83
N ILE A 357 -26.64 -17.95 -18.17
CA ILE A 357 -26.91 -19.23 -17.50
C ILE A 357 -26.42 -19.18 -16.05
N ALA A 358 -25.18 -18.73 -15.84
CA ALA A 358 -24.56 -18.64 -14.52
C ALA A 358 -25.33 -17.71 -13.57
N LEU A 359 -25.66 -16.50 -14.03
CA LEU A 359 -26.33 -15.49 -13.18
C LEU A 359 -27.82 -15.76 -12.93
N ASN A 360 -28.48 -16.59 -13.74
CA ASN A 360 -29.82 -17.13 -13.43
C ASN A 360 -29.77 -18.40 -12.55
N GLY A 361 -28.59 -18.99 -12.38
CA GLY A 361 -28.34 -20.14 -11.52
C GLY A 361 -27.90 -19.73 -10.12
N ASP A 362 -26.78 -20.29 -9.68
CA ASP A 362 -26.15 -20.03 -8.38
C ASP A 362 -25.04 -18.97 -8.45
N GLY A 363 -24.76 -18.45 -9.64
CA GLY A 363 -23.66 -17.54 -9.87
C GLY A 363 -23.86 -16.15 -9.29
N TYR A 364 -22.76 -15.40 -9.25
CA TYR A 364 -22.72 -14.00 -8.85
C TYR A 364 -21.59 -13.27 -9.57
N VAL A 365 -21.71 -11.95 -9.64
CA VAL A 365 -20.70 -11.02 -10.16
C VAL A 365 -19.75 -10.69 -9.02
N PHE A 366 -18.54 -11.23 -9.08
CA PHE A 366 -17.53 -11.01 -8.05
C PHE A 366 -16.71 -9.74 -8.33
N ALA A 367 -16.63 -9.26 -9.57
CA ALA A 367 -16.05 -7.97 -9.87
C ALA A 367 -16.85 -7.27 -10.97
N ALA A 368 -17.02 -5.95 -10.83
CA ALA A 368 -17.65 -5.14 -11.86
C ALA A 368 -16.91 -3.82 -11.98
N LYS A 369 -16.72 -3.32 -13.19
CA LYS A 369 -16.13 -2.01 -13.46
C LYS A 369 -16.91 -1.27 -14.52
N ASP A 370 -17.30 -0.03 -14.23
CA ASP A 370 -17.92 0.85 -15.22
C ASP A 370 -16.87 1.56 -16.08
N ASP A 371 -17.24 1.85 -17.32
CA ASP A 371 -16.47 2.68 -18.23
C ASP A 371 -17.43 3.62 -18.96
N ARG A 372 -17.22 4.92 -18.76
CA ARG A 372 -18.05 6.00 -19.29
C ARG A 372 -17.27 6.93 -20.22
N SER A 373 -16.02 6.59 -20.51
CA SER A 373 -15.13 7.39 -21.36
C SER A 373 -15.57 7.43 -22.83
N GLY A 374 -16.39 6.45 -23.24
CA GLY A 374 -16.94 6.32 -24.59
C GLY A 374 -18.32 6.97 -24.77
N LEU A 375 -18.85 6.87 -26.00
CA LEU A 375 -20.21 7.34 -26.33
C LEU A 375 -21.31 6.54 -25.62
N ASP A 376 -21.09 5.23 -25.49
CA ASP A 376 -22.01 4.31 -24.83
C ASP A 376 -21.32 3.77 -23.57
N PRO A 377 -21.94 3.88 -22.38
CA PRO A 377 -21.34 3.35 -21.16
C PRO A 377 -21.30 1.83 -21.18
N ILE A 378 -20.25 1.28 -20.57
CA ILE A 378 -19.97 -0.15 -20.52
C ILE A 378 -19.83 -0.59 -19.07
N TRP A 379 -20.39 -1.75 -18.74
CA TRP A 379 -20.04 -2.50 -17.54
C TRP A 379 -19.23 -3.73 -17.93
N ASN A 380 -18.02 -3.86 -17.40
CA ASN A 380 -17.24 -5.09 -17.46
C ASN A 380 -17.54 -5.92 -16.21
N LEU A 381 -18.24 -7.05 -16.39
CA LEU A 381 -18.73 -7.90 -15.31
C LEU A 381 -17.95 -9.20 -15.30
N SER A 382 -17.24 -9.49 -14.22
CA SER A 382 -16.64 -10.79 -13.95
C SER A 382 -17.54 -11.60 -13.03
N TRP A 383 -17.87 -12.82 -13.44
CA TRP A 383 -18.86 -13.68 -12.79
C TRP A 383 -18.30 -15.07 -12.53
N VAL A 384 -18.85 -15.73 -11.52
CA VAL A 384 -18.49 -17.09 -11.11
C VAL A 384 -19.75 -17.87 -10.74
N SER A 385 -19.76 -19.16 -11.05
CA SER A 385 -20.76 -20.17 -10.65
C SER A 385 -20.05 -21.44 -10.16
N SER A 386 -20.81 -22.41 -9.63
CA SER A 386 -20.24 -23.70 -9.24
C SER A 386 -19.62 -24.49 -10.39
N VAL A 387 -20.00 -24.18 -11.64
CA VAL A 387 -19.53 -24.89 -12.84
C VAL A 387 -18.39 -24.14 -13.50
N GLU A 388 -18.63 -22.88 -13.88
CA GLU A 388 -17.73 -22.07 -14.70
C GLU A 388 -17.66 -20.62 -14.20
N ALA A 389 -16.66 -19.90 -14.70
CA ALA A 389 -16.45 -18.49 -14.45
C ALA A 389 -16.08 -17.79 -15.76
N GLY A 390 -16.30 -16.48 -15.82
CA GLY A 390 -16.02 -15.71 -17.01
C GLY A 390 -16.15 -14.21 -16.78
N TRP A 391 -16.01 -13.46 -17.86
CA TRP A 391 -16.28 -12.03 -17.89
C TRP A 391 -17.15 -11.68 -19.10
N VAL A 392 -17.89 -10.57 -19.00
CA VAL A 392 -18.72 -10.05 -20.09
C VAL A 392 -18.81 -8.52 -20.04
N ARG A 393 -18.72 -7.89 -21.21
CA ARG A 393 -18.84 -6.44 -21.39
C ARG A 393 -20.23 -6.10 -21.90
N VAL A 394 -21.01 -5.43 -21.05
CA VAL A 394 -22.38 -5.00 -21.33
C VAL A 394 -22.36 -3.53 -21.73
N THR A 395 -22.67 -3.24 -22.99
CA THR A 395 -22.70 -1.86 -23.54
C THR A 395 -24.14 -1.36 -23.65
N TRP A 396 -24.40 -0.11 -23.26
CA TRP A 396 -25.75 0.46 -23.29
C TRP A 396 -25.88 1.68 -24.21
N PRO A 397 -26.44 1.53 -25.43
CA PRO A 397 -26.56 2.62 -26.41
C PRO A 397 -27.76 3.57 -26.17
N GLY A 398 -28.28 3.66 -24.94
CA GLY A 398 -29.35 4.61 -24.60
C GLY A 398 -30.80 4.15 -24.83
N GLY A 399 -31.10 2.84 -24.77
CA GLY A 399 -32.45 2.27 -24.97
C GLY A 399 -32.90 1.24 -23.92
N GLU A 400 -33.78 0.31 -24.31
CA GLU A 400 -34.16 -0.85 -23.47
C GLU A 400 -33.17 -2.02 -23.59
N ASN A 401 -32.51 -2.17 -24.74
CA ASN A 401 -31.61 -3.28 -25.02
C ASN A 401 -30.14 -2.90 -24.73
N CYS A 402 -29.37 -3.88 -24.28
CA CYS A 402 -27.92 -3.80 -24.19
C CYS A 402 -27.25 -4.66 -25.28
N LEU A 403 -25.95 -4.44 -25.49
CA LEU A 403 -25.13 -5.21 -26.42
C LEU A 403 -24.02 -5.92 -25.66
N ASN A 404 -23.70 -7.16 -26.04
CA ASN A 404 -22.45 -7.80 -25.65
C ASN A 404 -21.33 -7.28 -26.56
N SER A 405 -20.35 -6.56 -25.99
CA SER A 405 -19.19 -6.03 -26.71
C SER A 405 -17.90 -6.84 -26.49
N GLY A 406 -18.00 -7.96 -25.77
CA GLY A 406 -16.93 -8.93 -25.58
C GLY A 406 -17.20 -9.80 -24.35
N ASP A 407 -16.83 -11.06 -24.43
CA ASP A 407 -16.93 -12.03 -23.35
C ASP A 407 -15.83 -13.10 -23.46
N GLY A 408 -15.55 -13.77 -22.35
CA GLY A 408 -14.58 -14.86 -22.33
C GLY A 408 -14.64 -15.67 -21.03
N PRO A 409 -14.15 -16.93 -21.06
CA PRO A 409 -14.05 -17.75 -19.87
C PRO A 409 -12.86 -17.32 -18.98
N LEU A 410 -12.96 -17.61 -17.68
CA LEU A 410 -11.84 -17.59 -16.73
C LEU A 410 -11.52 -19.04 -16.37
N THR A 411 -10.24 -19.43 -16.51
CA THR A 411 -9.82 -20.84 -16.38
C THR A 411 -8.49 -20.98 -15.64
N GLY A 412 -8.26 -22.17 -15.05
CA GLY A 412 -7.03 -22.42 -14.29
C GLY A 412 -6.99 -21.52 -13.05
N ASP A 413 -5.81 -20.98 -12.76
CA ASP A 413 -5.55 -20.15 -11.57
C ASP A 413 -6.28 -18.79 -11.63
N GLU A 414 -6.85 -18.39 -12.78
CA GLU A 414 -7.66 -17.17 -12.93
C GLU A 414 -9.14 -17.39 -12.53
N LYS A 415 -9.58 -18.65 -12.35
CA LYS A 415 -10.94 -18.96 -11.93
C LYS A 415 -11.05 -18.76 -10.41
N PRO A 416 -11.83 -17.79 -9.92
CA PRO A 416 -12.05 -17.65 -8.48
C PRO A 416 -12.93 -18.79 -7.95
N ASP A 417 -12.83 -19.02 -6.64
CA ASP A 417 -13.73 -19.95 -5.95
C ASP A 417 -15.17 -19.42 -5.90
N HIS A 418 -16.11 -20.38 -5.92
CA HIS A 418 -17.54 -20.11 -5.81
C HIS A 418 -17.98 -20.33 -4.36
N ALA A 419 -18.00 -19.26 -3.57
CA ALA A 419 -18.35 -19.32 -2.15
C ALA A 419 -19.45 -18.31 -1.82
N ARG A 420 -20.68 -18.57 -2.29
CA ARG A 420 -21.81 -17.63 -2.19
C ARG A 420 -22.23 -17.31 -0.74
N ASN A 421 -22.02 -18.25 0.17
CA ASN A 421 -22.29 -18.12 1.61
C ASN A 421 -21.26 -17.24 2.34
N GLN A 422 -20.07 -17.06 1.76
CA GLN A 422 -18.98 -16.24 2.30
C GLN A 422 -19.11 -14.76 1.87
N ILE A 423 -20.13 -14.40 1.08
CA ILE A 423 -20.31 -13.01 0.64
C ILE A 423 -20.84 -12.17 1.80
N PRO A 424 -20.11 -11.12 2.23
CA PRO A 424 -20.51 -10.28 3.36
C PRO A 424 -21.70 -9.40 3.00
N GLN A 425 -22.32 -8.82 4.02
CA GLN A 425 -23.17 -7.65 3.81
C GLN A 425 -22.29 -6.43 3.57
N THR A 426 -22.70 -5.55 2.66
CA THR A 426 -21.92 -4.35 2.31
C THR A 426 -22.83 -3.12 2.26
N TYR A 427 -22.23 -1.94 2.31
CA TYR A 427 -22.93 -0.74 1.85
C TYR A 427 -23.15 -0.78 0.32
N THR A 428 -24.08 0.04 -0.17
CA THR A 428 -24.34 0.13 -1.61
C THR A 428 -23.21 0.89 -2.33
N LEU A 429 -22.97 0.58 -3.61
CA LEU A 429 -21.96 1.28 -4.41
C LEU A 429 -22.20 2.79 -4.40
N ALA A 430 -23.45 3.24 -4.53
CA ALA A 430 -23.79 4.65 -4.48
C ALA A 430 -23.43 5.34 -3.16
N LEU A 431 -23.53 4.64 -2.01
CA LEU A 431 -23.16 5.21 -0.73
C LEU A 431 -21.64 5.39 -0.66
N LEU A 432 -20.90 4.34 -1.03
CA LEU A 432 -19.43 4.31 -0.98
C LEU A 432 -18.83 5.30 -1.97
N GLU A 433 -19.33 5.32 -3.20
CA GLU A 433 -18.97 6.31 -4.22
C GLU A 433 -19.16 7.74 -3.71
N ASN A 434 -20.35 8.09 -3.20
CA ASN A 434 -20.60 9.44 -2.69
C ASN A 434 -19.63 9.86 -1.57
N ARG A 435 -19.13 8.90 -0.78
CA ARG A 435 -18.10 9.18 0.21
C ARG A 435 -16.75 9.43 -0.44
N MET A 436 -16.32 8.57 -1.37
CA MET A 436 -15.06 8.74 -2.10
C MET A 436 -15.00 10.06 -2.87
N LEU A 437 -16.14 10.53 -3.40
CA LEU A 437 -16.24 11.80 -4.15
C LEU A 437 -16.32 13.04 -3.26
N SER A 438 -16.41 12.91 -1.94
CA SER A 438 -16.66 14.05 -1.03
C SER A 438 -15.41 14.90 -0.80
N SER A 439 -15.49 16.18 -1.19
CA SER A 439 -14.44 17.19 -0.91
C SER A 439 -14.20 17.42 0.59
N ASP A 440 -15.24 17.23 1.41
CA ASP A 440 -15.13 17.44 2.86
C ASP A 440 -14.40 16.28 3.54
N ARG A 441 -14.45 15.07 2.96
CA ARG A 441 -13.80 13.88 3.51
C ARG A 441 -12.40 13.66 2.95
N TYR A 442 -12.24 13.83 1.64
CA TYR A 442 -11.00 13.57 0.93
C TYR A 442 -10.66 14.76 0.01
N PRO A 443 -10.29 15.91 0.59
CA PRO A 443 -10.04 17.14 -0.15
C PRO A 443 -8.90 17.02 -1.16
N ASP A 444 -7.92 16.14 -0.90
CA ASP A 444 -6.75 15.94 -1.76
C ASP A 444 -7.05 15.03 -2.95
N LEU A 445 -7.97 14.06 -2.76
CA LEU A 445 -8.46 13.18 -3.81
C LEU A 445 -9.48 13.88 -4.72
N HIS A 446 -10.39 14.66 -4.14
CA HIS A 446 -11.50 15.31 -4.84
C HIS A 446 -11.10 16.04 -6.15
N PRO A 447 -10.07 16.90 -6.20
CA PRO A 447 -9.68 17.60 -7.43
C PRO A 447 -9.13 16.67 -8.52
N GLN A 448 -8.72 15.44 -8.18
CA GLN A 448 -8.23 14.46 -9.14
C GLN A 448 -9.35 13.75 -9.92
N ILE A 449 -10.57 13.78 -9.41
CA ILE A 449 -11.72 13.03 -9.97
C ILE A 449 -12.92 13.92 -10.30
N ILE A 450 -13.06 15.08 -9.64
CA ILE A 450 -14.12 16.05 -9.88
C ILE A 450 -13.55 17.29 -10.58
N ASN A 451 -14.19 17.72 -11.66
CA ASN A 451 -13.89 18.97 -12.35
C ASN A 451 -15.17 19.80 -12.51
N ASN A 452 -15.14 21.08 -12.11
CA ASN A 452 -16.31 21.96 -12.09
C ASN A 452 -17.54 21.37 -11.37
N GLY A 453 -17.32 20.57 -10.32
CA GLY A 453 -18.39 19.92 -9.56
C GLY A 453 -19.06 18.74 -10.27
N GLN A 454 -18.47 18.22 -11.35
CA GLN A 454 -18.91 17.01 -12.05
C GLN A 454 -17.81 15.96 -12.01
N LEU A 455 -18.23 14.69 -11.92
CA LEU A 455 -17.31 13.56 -12.06
C LEU A 455 -16.77 13.52 -13.49
N GLN A 456 -15.46 13.34 -13.63
CA GLN A 456 -14.83 13.27 -14.94
C GLN A 456 -15.21 11.96 -15.66
N ASP A 457 -15.40 12.01 -16.98
CA ASP A 457 -15.85 10.86 -17.78
C ASP A 457 -14.82 9.72 -17.85
N ASP A 458 -13.55 10.04 -17.61
CA ASP A 458 -12.42 9.09 -17.56
C ASP A 458 -12.25 8.42 -16.18
N VAL A 459 -13.10 8.75 -15.20
CA VAL A 459 -13.15 8.05 -13.91
C VAL A 459 -14.01 6.79 -14.03
N GLN A 460 -13.39 5.65 -13.74
CA GLN A 460 -14.02 4.34 -13.66
C GLN A 460 -14.21 3.96 -12.20
N ILE A 461 -15.34 3.34 -11.90
CA ILE A 461 -15.80 2.93 -10.59
C ILE A 461 -16.12 1.45 -10.65
N GLY A 462 -15.58 0.71 -9.69
CA GLY A 462 -15.82 -0.72 -9.64
C GLY A 462 -15.79 -1.26 -8.24
N TYR A 463 -16.01 -2.56 -8.16
CA TYR A 463 -15.77 -3.32 -6.95
C TYR A 463 -15.16 -4.68 -7.30
N SER A 464 -14.52 -5.29 -6.31
CA SER A 464 -14.06 -6.67 -6.36
C SER A 464 -14.37 -7.34 -5.02
N LEU A 465 -14.84 -8.58 -5.09
CA LEU A 465 -15.05 -9.50 -3.99
C LEU A 465 -13.95 -10.56 -4.04
N VAL A 466 -13.30 -10.77 -2.91
CA VAL A 466 -12.41 -11.89 -2.67
C VAL A 466 -13.05 -12.75 -1.59
N VAL A 467 -13.22 -14.03 -1.86
CA VAL A 467 -13.71 -15.01 -0.87
C VAL A 467 -12.55 -15.94 -0.50
N PRO A 468 -12.48 -16.43 0.75
CA PRO A 468 -11.53 -17.47 1.13
C PRO A 468 -11.69 -18.70 0.25
N GLU A 469 -10.59 -19.39 -0.04
CA GLU A 469 -10.66 -20.66 -0.77
C GLU A 469 -11.41 -21.71 0.06
N GLU A 470 -12.28 -22.51 -0.56
CA GLU A 470 -12.92 -23.64 0.11
C GLU A 470 -11.97 -24.84 0.16
N ASN A 471 -11.30 -25.03 1.30
CA ASN A 471 -10.41 -26.17 1.54
C ASN A 471 -10.50 -26.63 3.02
N ALA A 472 -10.03 -27.85 3.29
CA ALA A 472 -10.17 -28.45 4.63
C ALA A 472 -9.44 -27.68 5.75
N VAL A 473 -8.54 -26.74 5.39
CA VAL A 473 -7.83 -25.88 6.34
C VAL A 473 -8.63 -24.60 6.59
N SER A 474 -9.27 -24.03 5.57
CA SER A 474 -10.18 -22.88 5.73
C SER A 474 -11.45 -23.25 6.48
N ASP A 475 -12.08 -24.39 6.19
CA ASP A 475 -13.24 -24.89 6.95
C ASP A 475 -12.94 -25.01 8.46
N TRP A 476 -11.72 -25.43 8.81
CA TRP A 476 -11.28 -25.56 10.20
C TRP A 476 -10.97 -24.22 10.88
N LEU A 477 -10.51 -23.22 10.13
CA LEU A 477 -10.23 -21.87 10.63
C LEU A 477 -11.51 -21.03 10.74
N ASP A 478 -12.47 -21.22 9.84
CA ASP A 478 -13.84 -20.68 9.90
C ASP A 478 -14.58 -21.18 11.16
N ASP A 479 -14.52 -22.48 11.46
CA ASP A 479 -15.16 -23.08 12.65
C ASP A 479 -14.62 -22.52 13.99
N LEU A 480 -13.41 -21.93 13.97
CA LEU A 480 -12.76 -21.31 15.11
C LEU A 480 -12.90 -19.78 15.13
N GLY A 481 -13.55 -19.19 14.11
CA GLY A 481 -13.75 -17.74 13.97
C GLY A 481 -12.48 -16.97 13.59
N PHE A 482 -11.49 -17.64 12.98
CA PHE A 482 -10.22 -17.04 12.57
C PHE A 482 -10.19 -16.55 11.12
N LEU A 483 -11.13 -17.01 10.28
CA LEU A 483 -11.26 -16.50 8.93
C LEU A 483 -12.34 -15.42 8.88
N PRO A 484 -12.04 -14.24 8.30
CA PRO A 484 -13.07 -13.25 8.01
C PRO A 484 -13.99 -13.78 6.91
N ASP A 485 -15.26 -13.34 6.93
CA ASP A 485 -16.13 -13.39 5.75
C ASP A 485 -15.37 -12.80 4.53
N GLY A 486 -15.82 -13.12 3.30
CA GLY A 486 -15.24 -12.52 2.09
C GLY A 486 -15.12 -11.01 2.19
N GLN A 487 -14.16 -10.42 1.49
CA GLN A 487 -13.87 -8.98 1.51
C GLN A 487 -14.27 -8.30 0.21
N VAL A 488 -14.89 -7.13 0.33
CA VAL A 488 -15.34 -6.32 -0.79
C VAL A 488 -14.59 -5.00 -0.82
N THR A 489 -13.79 -4.80 -1.86
CA THR A 489 -13.15 -3.51 -2.13
C THR A 489 -13.92 -2.76 -3.21
N VAL A 490 -14.36 -1.54 -2.91
CA VAL A 490 -14.84 -0.57 -3.90
C VAL A 490 -13.70 0.35 -4.28
N TYR A 491 -13.52 0.57 -5.58
CA TYR A 491 -12.38 1.31 -6.09
C TYR A 491 -12.76 2.34 -7.16
N LEU A 492 -11.89 3.33 -7.30
CA LEU A 492 -11.89 4.29 -8.41
C LEU A 492 -10.58 4.16 -9.18
N GLU A 493 -10.66 4.18 -10.49
CA GLU A 493 -9.49 4.25 -11.37
C GLU A 493 -9.66 5.42 -12.35
N ARG A 494 -8.57 6.11 -12.67
CA ARG A 494 -8.59 7.16 -13.70
C ARG A 494 -7.23 7.18 -14.40
N THR A 495 -7.24 7.19 -15.72
CA THR A 495 -6.03 7.40 -16.51
C THR A 495 -6.23 8.56 -17.48
N TRP A 496 -5.26 9.47 -17.55
CA TRP A 496 -5.34 10.61 -18.45
C TRP A 496 -3.96 11.05 -18.89
N THR A 497 -3.89 11.83 -19.97
CA THR A 497 -2.63 12.40 -20.47
C THR A 497 -2.70 13.91 -20.37
N GLU A 498 -1.67 14.50 -19.75
CA GLU A 498 -1.45 15.94 -19.73
C GLU A 498 -0.10 16.26 -20.38
N GLY A 499 -0.13 16.85 -21.57
CA GLY A 499 1.08 17.08 -22.36
C GLY A 499 1.75 15.76 -22.78
N ASN A 500 2.98 15.53 -22.31
CA ASN A 500 3.76 14.30 -22.55
C ASN A 500 3.81 13.39 -21.31
N ILE A 501 2.89 13.57 -20.37
CA ILE A 501 2.83 12.80 -19.12
C ILE A 501 1.51 12.04 -19.09
N GLU A 502 1.61 10.73 -18.88
CA GLU A 502 0.49 9.86 -18.56
C GLU A 502 0.36 9.78 -17.04
N HIS A 503 -0.86 9.99 -16.55
CA HIS A 503 -1.21 9.87 -15.15
C HIS A 503 -2.11 8.65 -14.94
N SER A 504 -1.92 7.96 -13.81
CA SER A 504 -2.78 6.87 -13.37
C SER A 504 -3.11 7.01 -11.89
N LEU A 505 -4.39 7.15 -11.58
CA LEU A 505 -4.93 7.21 -10.22
C LEU A 505 -5.64 5.89 -9.90
N ARG A 506 -5.39 5.36 -8.71
CA ARG A 506 -6.13 4.24 -8.11
C ARG A 506 -6.53 4.58 -6.69
N VAL A 507 -7.76 4.26 -6.31
CA VAL A 507 -8.33 4.54 -4.98
C VAL A 507 -9.03 3.29 -4.48
N GLY A 508 -8.92 2.98 -3.18
CA GLY A 508 -9.60 1.84 -2.57
C GLY A 508 -10.36 2.21 -1.30
N MET A 509 -11.57 1.67 -1.15
CA MET A 509 -12.43 1.78 0.02
C MET A 509 -13.03 0.42 0.35
N ASP A 510 -13.08 0.10 1.64
CA ASP A 510 -13.69 -1.13 2.16
C ASP A 510 -15.23 -1.03 2.11
N GLY A 511 -15.88 -2.07 1.55
CA GLY A 511 -17.31 -2.08 1.25
C GLY A 511 -18.20 -2.29 2.47
N GLU A 512 -17.66 -2.87 3.54
CA GLU A 512 -18.32 -3.32 4.75
C GLU A 512 -18.30 -2.24 5.83
N SER A 513 -17.20 -1.49 5.88
CA SER A 513 -16.93 -0.44 6.86
C SER A 513 -17.03 0.97 6.29
N ALA A 514 -16.97 1.14 4.97
CA ALA A 514 -16.86 2.42 4.28
C ALA A 514 -15.62 3.24 4.71
N ARG A 515 -14.57 2.53 5.10
CA ARG A 515 -13.25 3.05 5.47
C ARG A 515 -12.40 3.22 4.21
N MET A 516 -11.82 4.39 4.00
CA MET A 516 -10.84 4.61 2.94
C MET A 516 -9.57 3.83 3.25
N GLY A 517 -9.05 3.07 2.28
CA GLY A 517 -7.72 2.48 2.38
C GLY A 517 -6.64 3.44 1.92
N GLY A 518 -6.93 4.20 0.87
CA GLY A 518 -6.00 5.18 0.34
C GLY A 518 -6.14 5.38 -1.16
N TRP A 519 -5.18 6.10 -1.72
CA TRP A 519 -5.04 6.26 -3.16
C TRP A 519 -3.58 6.40 -3.57
N VAL A 520 -3.31 6.09 -4.83
CA VAL A 520 -2.00 6.24 -5.48
C VAL A 520 -2.18 6.94 -6.80
N LEU A 521 -1.45 8.04 -7.01
CA LEU A 521 -1.33 8.77 -8.26
C LEU A 521 0.09 8.57 -8.80
N THR A 522 0.21 7.97 -9.98
CA THR A 522 1.48 7.88 -10.69
C THR A 522 1.48 8.80 -11.90
N SER A 523 2.66 9.32 -12.23
CA SER A 523 2.91 10.15 -13.40
C SER A 523 4.14 9.64 -14.13
N THR A 524 4.00 9.31 -15.42
CA THR A 524 5.08 8.77 -16.23
C THR A 524 5.17 9.45 -17.60
N PRO A 525 6.36 9.66 -18.16
CA PRO A 525 6.51 10.13 -19.54
C PRO A 525 5.89 9.15 -20.54
N VAL A 526 5.28 9.68 -21.60
CA VAL A 526 4.68 8.90 -22.72
C VAL A 526 5.73 8.35 -23.69
#